data_AF-A0A4Y2S0L1-F1
#
_entry.id   AF-A0A4Y2S0L1-F1
#
_cell.length_a   1.000
_cell.length_b   1.000
_cell.length_c   1.000
_cell.angle_alpha   90.00
_cell.angle_beta   90.00
_cell.angle_gamma   90.00
#
_symmetry.space_group_name_H-M   'P 1'
#
loop_
_entity.id
_entity.type
_entity.pdbx_description
1 polymer ?
#
loop_
_entity_poly.entity_id
_entity_poly.type
_entity_poly.pdbx_seq_one_letter_code
_entity_poly.pdbx_strand_id
1 'polypeptide(L)'
;MARRLPFSKLHISKRLQWARNHMSYGDKWMSVLFSDEEKCNLDGPDGNIKYWHDLRKEPRSFFSSQGGGGSVMVWAAFNFNGQVGLAFVDGRQNSPKYIETLENQLCHLQKT
;
A
#
# COMPACT_ATOMS: atom_id res chain seq x y z
N MET A 1 -12.53 -3.89 15.25
CA MET A 1 -12.61 -2.52 14.70
C MET A 1 -11.21 -2.03 14.38
N ALA A 2 -10.95 -1.57 13.16
CA ALA A 2 -9.65 -1.01 12.80
C ALA A 2 -9.38 0.26 13.62
N ARG A 3 -8.32 0.24 14.43
CA ARG A 3 -7.95 1.34 15.32
C ARG A 3 -7.29 2.45 14.49
N ARG A 4 -8.09 3.29 13.82
CA ARG A 4 -7.55 4.47 13.12
C ARG A 4 -7.05 5.47 14.16
N LEU A 5 -5.73 5.72 14.15
CA LEU A 5 -5.15 6.76 14.98
C LEU A 5 -5.74 8.12 14.57
N PRO A 6 -6.20 8.94 15.52
CA PRO A 6 -6.70 10.27 15.20
C PRO A 6 -5.56 11.14 14.65
N PHE A 7 -5.83 11.89 13.58
CA PHE A 7 -4.85 12.81 13.03
C PHE A 7 -4.50 13.91 14.04
N SER A 8 -3.22 14.25 14.14
CA SER A 8 -2.77 15.41 14.91
C SER A 8 -3.30 16.71 14.26
N LYS A 9 -3.44 17.78 15.05
CA LYS A 9 -3.83 19.10 14.52
C LYS A 9 -2.88 19.58 13.41
N LEU A 10 -1.59 19.27 13.53
CA LEU A 10 -0.58 19.58 12.51
C LEU A 10 -0.79 18.79 11.22
N HIS A 11 -1.14 17.50 11.30
CA HIS A 11 -1.46 16.71 10.11
C HIS A 11 -2.72 17.24 9.42
N ILE A 12 -3.73 17.63 10.18
CA ILE A 12 -4.96 18.22 9.63
C ILE A 12 -4.65 19.51 8.88
N SER A 13 -3.88 20.44 9.47
CA SER A 13 -3.56 21.72 8.82
C SER A 13 -2.73 21.53 7.54
N LYS A 14 -1.71 20.66 7.57
CA LYS A 14 -0.87 20.37 6.39
C LYS A 14 -1.68 19.74 5.26
N ARG A 15 -2.53 18.75 5.56
CA ARG A 15 -3.38 18.09 4.55
C ARG A 15 -4.41 19.06 3.96
N LEU A 16 -5.01 19.92 4.79
CA LEU A 16 -5.95 20.95 4.33
C LEU A 16 -5.26 21.97 3.43
N GLN A 17 -4.05 22.43 3.78
CA GLN A 17 -3.28 23.35 2.94
C GLN A 17 -2.91 22.72 1.61
N TRP A 18 -2.45 21.45 1.62
CA TRP A 18 -2.14 20.72 0.41
C TRP A 18 -3.37 20.58 -0.50
N ALA A 19 -4.53 20.23 0.06
CA ALA A 19 -5.79 20.11 -0.69
C ALA A 19 -6.22 21.45 -1.32
N ARG A 20 -6.11 22.57 -0.59
CA ARG A 20 -6.39 23.90 -1.12
C ARG A 20 -5.47 24.26 -2.29
N ASN A 21 -4.18 23.97 -2.17
CA ASN A 21 -3.20 24.28 -3.21
C ASN A 21 -3.42 23.47 -4.51
N HIS A 22 -3.97 22.27 -4.41
CA HIS A 22 -4.17 21.36 -5.56
C HIS A 22 -5.65 21.23 -5.99
N MET A 23 -6.54 22.04 -5.43
CA MET A 23 -7.97 22.01 -5.78
C MET A 23 -8.21 22.39 -7.25
N SER A 24 -7.44 23.35 -7.76
CA SER A 24 -7.51 23.84 -9.14
C SER A 24 -6.46 23.20 -10.06
N TYR A 25 -5.89 22.04 -9.70
CA TYR A 25 -4.85 21.41 -10.52
C TYR A 25 -5.36 20.92 -11.89
N GLY A 26 -6.65 20.56 -11.99
CA GLY A 26 -7.30 20.22 -13.27
C GLY A 26 -6.55 19.15 -14.06
N ASP A 27 -6.36 19.38 -15.35
CA ASP A 27 -5.69 18.44 -16.28
C ASP A 27 -4.24 18.13 -15.90
N LYS A 28 -3.61 18.93 -15.02
CA LYS A 28 -2.26 18.64 -14.53
C LYS A 28 -2.21 17.30 -13.78
N TRP A 29 -3.33 16.87 -13.17
CA TRP A 29 -3.44 15.54 -12.56
C TRP A 29 -3.13 14.40 -13.53
N MET A 30 -3.35 14.59 -14.83
CA MET A 30 -3.08 13.56 -15.83
C MET A 30 -1.58 13.24 -15.96
N SER A 31 -0.72 14.21 -15.66
CA SER A 31 0.74 14.05 -15.65
C SER A 31 1.30 13.52 -14.32
N VAL A 32 0.48 13.44 -13.27
CA VAL A 32 0.94 12.98 -11.96
C VAL A 32 1.06 11.47 -11.96
N LEU A 33 2.25 10.99 -11.59
CA LEU A 33 2.51 9.58 -11.32
C LEU A 33 2.31 9.31 -9.83
N PHE A 34 1.36 8.44 -9.50
CA PHE A 34 1.17 7.94 -8.16
C PHE A 34 1.92 6.63 -8.01
N SER A 35 2.55 6.42 -6.86
CA SER A 35 3.21 5.18 -6.49
C SER A 35 2.94 4.84 -5.04
N ASP A 36 2.81 3.57 -4.72
CA ASP A 36 2.69 3.11 -3.35
C ASP A 36 3.25 1.69 -3.18
N GLU A 37 3.46 1.31 -1.92
CA GLU A 37 3.86 -0.02 -1.49
C GLU A 37 2.70 -0.68 -0.75
N GLU A 38 2.27 -1.85 -1.21
CA GLU A 38 1.21 -2.61 -0.54
C GLU A 38 1.72 -3.99 -0.13
N LYS A 39 1.36 -4.41 1.08
CA LYS A 39 1.63 -5.76 1.58
C LYS A 39 0.36 -6.60 1.48
N CYS A 40 0.37 -7.58 0.59
CA CYS A 40 -0.72 -8.53 0.43
C CYS A 40 -0.41 -9.83 1.19
N ASN A 41 -1.24 -10.20 2.15
CA ASN A 41 -1.13 -11.49 2.84
C ASN A 41 -1.73 -12.59 1.95
N LEU A 42 -1.06 -13.75 1.86
CA LEU A 42 -1.55 -14.86 1.02
C LEU A 42 -2.69 -15.66 1.69
N ASP A 43 -2.86 -15.49 3.00
CA ASP A 43 -3.86 -16.19 3.82
C ASP A 43 -5.26 -15.57 3.78
N GLY A 44 -5.47 -14.58 2.93
CA GLY A 44 -6.75 -13.88 2.75
C GLY A 44 -6.73 -12.44 3.25
N PRO A 45 -7.80 -11.68 2.95
CA PRO A 45 -7.87 -10.26 3.24
C PRO A 45 -7.86 -9.98 4.75
N ASP A 46 -7.18 -8.91 5.13
CA ASP A 46 -7.07 -8.44 6.51
C ASP A 46 -8.47 -8.30 7.15
N GLY A 47 -8.74 -9.14 8.15
CA GLY A 47 -10.00 -9.15 8.89
C GLY A 47 -10.96 -10.29 8.56
N ASN A 48 -10.65 -11.15 7.58
CA ASN A 48 -11.44 -12.37 7.32
C ASN A 48 -10.94 -13.55 8.16
N ILE A 49 -11.24 -13.54 9.46
CA ILE A 49 -10.84 -14.60 10.40
C ILE A 49 -11.86 -15.75 10.33
N LYS A 50 -11.92 -16.46 9.20
CA LYS A 50 -12.66 -17.72 9.10
C LYS A 50 -11.68 -18.87 9.32
N TYR A 51 -11.98 -19.74 10.28
CA TYR A 51 -11.17 -20.93 10.55
C TYR A 51 -12.08 -22.15 10.80
N TRP A 52 -11.54 -23.33 10.53
CA TRP A 52 -12.21 -24.59 10.86
C TRP A 52 -12.19 -24.80 12.37
N HIS A 53 -13.37 -24.87 12.98
CA HIS A 53 -13.53 -25.03 14.42
C HIS A 53 -14.13 -26.40 14.74
N ASP A 54 -13.42 -27.19 15.56
CA ASP A 54 -13.97 -28.39 16.18
C ASP A 54 -14.94 -27.98 17.29
N LEU A 55 -16.23 -28.33 17.13
CA LEU A 55 -17.32 -27.98 18.03
C LEU A 55 -17.15 -28.54 19.45
N ARG A 56 -16.24 -29.50 19.66
CA ARG A 56 -15.93 -30.06 20.98
C ARG A 56 -14.96 -29.19 21.79
N LYS A 57 -14.40 -28.14 21.19
CA LYS A 57 -13.40 -27.27 21.81
C LYS A 57 -13.98 -25.86 21.94
N GLU A 58 -13.46 -25.08 22.89
CA GLU A 58 -13.86 -23.69 23.02
C GLU A 58 -13.42 -22.84 21.81
N PRO A 59 -14.23 -21.88 21.34
CA PRO A 59 -13.88 -20.98 20.27
C PRO A 59 -12.59 -20.21 20.59
N ARG A 60 -11.61 -20.24 19.67
CA ARG A 60 -10.38 -19.44 19.78
C ARG A 60 -10.55 -18.13 19.03
N SER A 61 -10.37 -17.00 19.72
CA SER A 61 -10.23 -15.69 19.08
C SER A 61 -8.76 -15.42 18.78
N PHE A 62 -8.35 -15.57 17.53
CA PHE A 62 -7.02 -15.18 17.10
C PHE A 62 -7.02 -13.67 16.79
N PHE A 63 -6.24 -12.87 17.51
CA PHE A 63 -6.03 -11.44 17.22
C PHE A 63 -5.05 -11.20 16.08
N SER A 64 -4.28 -12.22 15.71
CA SER A 64 -3.34 -12.22 14.59
C SER A 64 -3.35 -13.60 13.96
N SER A 65 -3.30 -13.65 12.63
CA SER A 65 -2.94 -14.89 11.92
C SER A 65 -1.48 -15.18 12.24
N GLN A 66 -1.23 -16.02 13.25
CA GLN A 66 0.09 -16.59 13.53
C GLN A 66 0.45 -17.69 12.51
N GLY A 67 -0.38 -17.88 11.48
CA GLY A 67 -0.13 -18.81 10.38
C GLY A 67 0.92 -18.23 9.46
N GLY A 68 2.02 -18.95 9.27
CA GLY A 68 3.10 -18.58 8.37
C GLY A 68 2.75 -18.72 6.89
N GLY A 69 1.55 -18.32 6.45
CA GLY A 69 1.20 -18.38 5.03
C GLY A 69 1.79 -17.26 4.19
N GLY A 70 2.65 -16.45 4.79
CA GLY A 70 3.50 -15.53 4.05
C GLY A 70 2.74 -14.33 3.50
N SER A 71 3.51 -13.42 2.93
CA SER A 71 3.00 -12.17 2.40
C SER A 71 3.90 -11.72 1.27
N VAL A 72 3.30 -11.11 0.26
CA VAL A 72 4.02 -10.51 -0.84
C VAL A 72 3.93 -9.00 -0.68
N MET A 73 5.07 -8.31 -0.77
CA MET A 73 5.11 -6.86 -0.85
C MET A 73 5.26 -6.48 -2.32
N VAL A 74 4.45 -5.53 -2.76
CA VAL A 74 4.40 -5.08 -4.14
C VAL A 74 4.54 -3.58 -4.16
N TRP A 75 5.40 -3.09 -5.05
CA TRP A 75 5.46 -1.68 -5.42
C TRP A 75 4.74 -1.51 -6.75
N ALA A 76 3.87 -0.51 -6.85
CA ALA A 76 3.18 -0.20 -8.09
C ALA A 76 3.18 1.30 -8.33
N ALA A 77 3.23 1.69 -9.59
CA ALA A 77 3.00 3.07 -10.00
C ALA A 77 2.00 3.14 -11.16
N PHE A 78 1.19 4.19 -11.17
CA PHE A 78 0.20 4.44 -12.20
C PHE A 78 -0.04 5.95 -12.38
N ASN A 79 -0.41 6.34 -13.59
CA ASN A 79 -0.85 7.69 -13.92
C ASN A 79 -2.24 7.61 -14.59
N PHE A 80 -2.74 8.73 -15.09
CA PHE A 80 -4.03 8.77 -15.80
C PHE A 80 -4.06 7.88 -17.05
N ASN A 81 -2.93 7.73 -17.74
CA ASN A 81 -2.83 6.94 -18.97
C ASN A 81 -2.75 5.42 -18.70
N GLY A 82 -2.51 5.01 -17.45
CA GLY A 82 -2.54 3.62 -17.05
C GLY A 82 -1.47 3.26 -16.02
N GLN A 83 -1.28 1.96 -15.86
CA GLN A 83 -0.25 1.41 -14.98
C GLN A 83 1.13 1.54 -15.64
N VAL A 84 2.08 2.02 -14.85
CA VAL A 84 3.47 2.24 -15.28
C VAL A 84 4.35 1.05 -14.94
N GLY A 85 4.20 0.48 -13.75
CA GLY A 85 5.05 -0.60 -13.29
C GLY A 85 4.46 -1.38 -12.13
N LEU A 86 4.90 -2.63 -12.00
CA LEU A 86 4.59 -3.52 -10.90
C LEU A 86 5.86 -4.30 -10.57
N ALA A 87 6.39 -4.12 -9.37
CA ALA A 87 7.56 -4.83 -8.89
C ALA A 87 7.25 -5.61 -7.62
N PHE A 88 7.64 -6.88 -7.61
CA PHE A 88 7.73 -7.65 -6.39
C PHE A 88 8.96 -7.19 -5.62
N VAL A 89 8.75 -6.68 -4.41
CA VAL A 89 9.81 -6.15 -3.56
C VAL A 89 10.02 -7.08 -2.37
N ASP A 90 11.27 -7.46 -2.14
CA ASP A 90 11.59 -8.46 -1.12
C ASP A 90 11.91 -7.83 0.25
N GLY A 91 11.25 -8.37 1.27
CA GLY A 91 11.40 -8.01 2.67
C GLY A 91 11.09 -6.55 2.97
N ARG A 92 11.73 -6.02 4.02
CA ARG A 92 11.56 -4.63 4.43
C ARG A 92 12.32 -3.71 3.46
N GLN A 93 11.59 -2.76 2.87
CA GLN A 93 12.20 -1.73 2.05
C GLN A 93 13.09 -0.80 2.88
N ASN A 94 14.23 -0.48 2.30
CA ASN A 94 15.19 0.50 2.80
C ASN A 94 15.49 1.50 1.69
N SER A 95 16.11 2.63 2.03
CA SER A 95 16.35 3.70 1.05
C SER A 95 17.11 3.22 -0.21
N PRO A 96 18.22 2.44 -0.11
CA PRO A 96 18.92 1.95 -1.30
C PRO A 96 18.09 1.05 -2.21
N LYS A 97 17.37 0.07 -1.64
CA LYS A 97 16.49 -0.84 -2.40
C LYS A 97 15.35 -0.08 -3.09
N TYR A 98 14.84 0.97 -2.43
CA TYR A 98 13.80 1.80 -3.02
C TYR A 98 14.33 2.58 -4.22
N ILE A 99 15.54 3.16 -4.13
CA ILE A 99 16.19 3.83 -5.26
C ILE A 99 16.37 2.86 -6.43
N GLU A 100 16.87 1.65 -6.17
CA GLU A 100 17.01 0.60 -7.19
C GLU A 100 15.65 0.22 -7.82
N THR A 101 14.59 0.11 -7.01
CA THR A 101 13.23 -0.16 -7.50
C THR A 101 12.73 0.97 -8.41
N LEU A 102 12.98 2.23 -8.04
CA LEU A 102 12.63 3.38 -8.87
C LEU A 102 13.44 3.39 -10.17
N GLU A 103 14.75 3.17 -10.12
CA GLU A 103 15.60 3.12 -11.32
C GLU A 103 15.15 2.01 -12.27
N ASN A 104 14.86 0.83 -11.73
CA ASN A 104 14.42 -0.30 -12.54
C ASN A 104 13.02 -0.08 -13.13
N GLN A 105 12.06 0.45 -12.35
CA GLN A 105 10.66 0.53 -12.81
C GLN A 105 10.32 1.84 -13.52
N LEU A 106 10.92 2.96 -13.13
CA LEU A 106 10.62 4.28 -13.71
C LEU A 106 11.51 4.62 -14.90
N CYS A 107 12.76 4.17 -14.96
CA CYS A 107 13.61 4.50 -16.12
C CYS A 107 13.15 3.82 -17.42
N HIS A 108 12.27 2.81 -17.36
CA HIS A 108 11.60 2.26 -18.54
C HIS A 108 10.62 3.26 -19.21
N LEU A 109 10.14 4.30 -18.50
CA LEU A 109 9.26 5.33 -19.05
C LEU A 109 9.95 6.35 -19.95
N GLN A 110 11.28 6.45 -19.90
CA GLN A 110 12.03 7.49 -20.65
C GLN A 110 12.49 7.02 -22.05
N LYS A 111 12.14 5.80 -22.48
CA LYS A 111 12.60 5.20 -23.75
C LYS A 111 11.51 5.03 -24.82
N THR A 112 10.35 5.66 -24.65
CA THR A 112 9.26 5.77 -25.64
C THR A 112 8.83 7.20 -25.75
#